data_AF-X0XYS6-F1
#
_entry.id   AF-X0XYS6-F1
#
_cell.length_a   1.000
_cell.length_b   1.000
_cell.length_c   1.000
_cell.angle_alpha   90.00
_cell.angle_beta   90.00
_cell.angle_gamma   90.00
#
_symmetry.space_group_name_H-M   'P 1'
#
loop_
_entity.id
_entity.type
_entity.pdbx_description
1 polymer ?
#
loop_
_entity_poly.entity_id
_entity_poly.type
_entity_poly.pdbx_seq_one_letter_code
_entity_poly.pdbx_strand_id
1 'polypeptide(L)'
;DLLGPGSKVFAMTSSGSHRVLPSYGPVGCAKAALEYHVKHLAVELSRRGIAVNAIQAGVTDTPALRRIPGHEEMLSFAQARNPGGRITTPDDVARTIALL
;
A
#
# COMPACT_ATOMS: atom_id res chain seq x y z
N ASP A 1 -26.96 3.67 -1.80
CA ASP A 1 -25.66 3.01 -2.02
C ASP A 1 -24.52 3.94 -1.72
N LEU A 2 -23.49 3.46 -1.00
CA LEU A 2 -22.28 4.22 -0.69
C LEU A 2 -21.36 4.39 -1.92
N LEU A 3 -21.44 3.47 -2.89
CA LEU A 3 -20.62 3.46 -4.10
C LEU A 3 -21.49 3.62 -5.36
N GLY A 4 -21.25 4.70 -6.10
CA GLY A 4 -21.87 4.97 -7.40
C GLY A 4 -20.89 4.78 -8.58
N PRO A 5 -21.38 4.83 -9.84
CA PRO A 5 -20.51 4.81 -11.01
C PRO A 5 -19.42 5.89 -10.93
N GLY A 6 -18.19 5.54 -11.29
CA GLY A 6 -17.02 6.41 -11.19
C GLY A 6 -16.30 6.36 -9.83
N SER A 7 -16.82 5.62 -8.84
CA SER A 7 -16.13 5.46 -7.55
C SER A 7 -14.79 4.72 -7.74
N LYS A 8 -13.80 5.08 -6.92
CA LYS A 8 -12.49 4.43 -6.89
C LYS A 8 -12.17 3.99 -5.46
N VAL A 9 -11.80 2.72 -5.30
CA VAL A 9 -11.42 2.12 -4.01
C VAL A 9 -9.94 1.80 -4.07
N PHE A 10 -9.22 2.18 -3.01
CA PHE A 10 -7.77 1.97 -2.91
C PHE A 10 -7.42 1.20 -1.64
N ALA A 11 -6.63 0.15 -1.79
CA ALA A 11 -6.06 -0.62 -0.70
C ALA A 11 -4.56 -0.31 -0.54
N MET A 12 -4.05 -0.26 0.69
CA MET A 12 -2.61 -0.08 0.95
C MET A 12 -1.92 -1.43 1.14
N THR A 13 -0.93 -1.74 0.30
CA THR A 13 -0.13 -2.97 0.37
C THR A 13 1.36 -2.68 0.63
N SER A 14 2.19 -3.72 0.66
CA SER A 14 3.61 -3.67 0.98
C SER A 14 4.35 -4.75 0.18
N SER A 15 5.64 -4.52 -0.12
CA SER A 15 6.47 -5.52 -0.80
C SER A 15 6.59 -6.85 -0.05
N GLY A 16 6.21 -6.88 1.22
CA GLY A 16 6.10 -8.11 2.02
C GLY A 16 5.04 -9.10 1.52
N SER A 17 4.16 -8.72 0.58
CA SER A 17 3.26 -9.65 -0.12
C SER A 17 3.99 -10.55 -1.13
N HIS A 18 5.15 -10.11 -1.62
CA HIS A 18 5.92 -10.80 -2.66
C HIS A 18 7.33 -11.18 -2.21
N ARG A 19 7.78 -10.70 -1.05
CA ARG A 19 9.12 -10.93 -0.51
C ARG A 19 9.04 -11.35 0.95
N VAL A 20 9.87 -12.32 1.33
CA VAL A 20 10.04 -12.68 2.73
C VAL A 20 10.85 -11.59 3.43
N LEU A 21 10.22 -10.94 4.40
CA LEU A 21 10.85 -9.95 5.27
C LEU A 21 10.87 -10.51 6.71
N PRO A 22 12.01 -10.42 7.43
CA PRO A 22 12.07 -10.83 8.83
C PRO A 22 10.94 -10.20 9.65
N SER A 23 10.32 -10.99 10.52
CA SER A 23 9.23 -10.57 11.43
C SER A 23 7.95 -10.05 10.75
N TYR A 24 7.84 -10.11 9.42
CA TYR A 24 6.69 -9.58 8.68
C TYR A 24 5.70 -10.68 8.23
N GLY A 25 5.95 -11.96 8.51
CA GLY A 25 5.21 -13.11 7.97
C GLY A 25 3.67 -12.97 8.02
N PRO A 26 3.06 -12.78 9.20
CA PRO A 26 1.61 -12.63 9.31
C PRO A 26 1.07 -11.43 8.51
N VAL A 27 1.79 -10.30 8.53
CA VAL A 27 1.40 -9.10 7.78
C VAL A 27 1.56 -9.31 6.28
N GLY A 28 2.62 -9.97 5.84
CA GLY A 28 2.87 -10.32 4.44
C GLY A 28 1.77 -11.21 3.87
N CYS A 29 1.39 -12.27 4.59
CA CYS A 29 0.25 -13.12 4.22
C CYS A 29 -1.06 -12.31 4.09
N ALA A 30 -1.34 -11.44 5.06
CA ALA A 30 -2.52 -10.58 5.02
C ALA A 30 -2.50 -9.62 3.83
N LYS A 31 -1.33 -9.05 3.47
CA LYS A 31 -1.18 -8.19 2.29
C LYS A 31 -1.32 -8.95 0.98
N ALA A 32 -0.80 -10.17 0.88
CA ALA A 32 -1.01 -11.02 -0.29
C ALA A 32 -2.49 -11.39 -0.49
N ALA A 33 -3.20 -11.73 0.58
CA ALA A 33 -4.66 -11.94 0.54
C ALA A 33 -5.41 -10.68 0.12
N LEU A 34 -5.04 -9.51 0.65
CA LEU A 34 -5.64 -8.22 0.28
C LEU A 34 -5.48 -7.91 -1.21
N GLU A 35 -4.30 -8.15 -1.79
CA GLU A 35 -4.09 -7.96 -3.23
C GLU A 35 -4.93 -8.91 -4.08
N TYR A 36 -5.16 -10.13 -3.62
CA TYR A 36 -6.06 -11.06 -4.30
C TYR A 36 -7.52 -10.59 -4.24
N HIS A 37 -7.97 -10.11 -3.08
CA HIS A 37 -9.30 -9.51 -2.95
C HIS A 37 -9.49 -8.28 -3.84
N VAL A 38 -8.48 -7.42 -3.98
CA VAL A 38 -8.53 -6.27 -4.88
C VAL A 38 -8.79 -6.71 -6.33
N LYS A 39 -8.16 -7.79 -6.81
CA LYS A 39 -8.38 -8.32 -8.16
C LYS A 39 -9.82 -8.80 -8.35
N HIS A 40 -10.36 -9.55 -7.39
CA HIS A 40 -11.74 -10.03 -7.45
C HIS A 40 -12.74 -8.88 -7.42
N LEU A 41 -12.59 -7.94 -6.48
CA LEU A 41 -13.46 -6.77 -6.37
C LEU A 41 -13.42 -5.88 -7.61
N ALA A 42 -12.24 -5.72 -8.23
CA ALA A 42 -12.12 -4.97 -9.49
C ALA A 42 -12.98 -5.60 -10.60
N VAL A 43 -13.00 -6.93 -10.71
CA VAL A 43 -13.81 -7.65 -11.71
C VAL A 43 -15.30 -7.58 -11.34
N GLU A 44 -15.66 -7.88 -10.10
CA GLU A 44 -17.05 -7.89 -9.62
C GLU A 44 -17.73 -6.52 -9.76
N LEU A 45 -16.99 -5.44 -9.50
CA LEU A 45 -17.52 -4.08 -9.53
C LEU A 45 -17.35 -3.38 -10.89
N SER A 46 -16.64 -3.98 -11.84
CA SER A 46 -16.37 -3.40 -13.16
C SER A 46 -17.65 -3.01 -13.92
N ARG A 47 -18.68 -3.87 -13.92
CA ARG A 47 -19.97 -3.60 -14.58
C ARG A 47 -20.74 -2.44 -13.97
N ARG A 48 -20.41 -2.06 -12.74
CA ARG A 48 -20.97 -0.89 -12.06
C ARG A 48 -20.16 0.40 -12.32
N GLY A 49 -19.09 0.32 -13.11
CA GLY A 49 -18.21 1.46 -13.39
C GLY A 49 -17.34 1.87 -12.20
N ILE A 50 -16.99 0.94 -11.32
CA ILE A 50 -16.19 1.20 -10.10
C ILE A 50 -14.82 0.55 -10.26
N ALA A 51 -13.76 1.31 -9.98
CA ALA A 51 -12.39 0.82 -10.02
C ALA A 51 -11.89 0.43 -8.61
N VAL A 52 -11.13 -0.66 -8.52
CA VAL A 52 -10.49 -1.09 -7.26
C VAL A 52 -9.01 -1.34 -7.54
N ASN A 53 -8.14 -0.66 -6.80
CA ASN A 53 -6.69 -0.73 -6.98
C ASN A 53 -5.98 -0.91 -5.63
N ALA A 54 -4.72 -1.35 -5.68
CA ALA A 54 -3.83 -1.40 -4.53
C ALA A 54 -2.61 -0.51 -4.76
N ILE A 55 -2.14 0.15 -3.72
CA ILE A 55 -0.94 1.00 -3.74
C ILE A 55 0.10 0.42 -2.80
N GLN A 56 1.28 0.12 -3.34
CA GLN A 56 2.44 -0.31 -2.57
C GLN A 56 3.33 0.89 -2.26
N ALA A 57 2.99 1.63 -1.19
CA ALA A 57 3.64 2.91 -0.87
C ALA A 57 5.11 2.80 -0.41
N GLY A 58 5.57 1.60 -0.03
CA GLY A 58 6.86 1.42 0.63
C GLY A 58 6.87 1.97 2.07
N VAL A 59 8.06 2.07 2.67
CA VAL A 59 8.19 2.66 4.01
C VAL A 59 7.89 4.16 3.92
N THR A 60 6.86 4.58 4.64
CA THR A 60 6.36 5.96 4.66
C THR A 60 6.33 6.44 6.10
N ASP A 61 6.92 7.61 6.36
CA ASP A 61 6.90 8.19 7.70
C ASP A 61 5.46 8.59 8.08
N THR A 62 4.89 7.83 9.00
CA THR A 62 3.50 7.98 9.46
C THR A 62 3.44 7.77 10.97
N PRO A 63 2.41 8.30 11.65
CA PRO A 63 2.20 8.02 13.08
C PRO A 63 2.13 6.52 13.41
N ALA A 64 1.61 5.70 12.49
CA ALA A 64 1.56 4.25 12.66
C ALA A 64 2.95 3.60 12.59
N LEU A 65 3.79 4.01 11.63
CA LEU A 65 5.17 3.52 11.51
C LEU A 65 5.98 3.82 12.78
N ARG A 66 5.86 5.04 13.33
CA ARG A 66 6.62 5.48 14.51
C ARG A 66 6.30 4.69 15.79
N ARG A 67 5.22 3.91 15.80
CA ARG A 67 4.88 2.99 16.91
C ARG A 67 5.53 1.61 16.77
N ILE A 68 6.15 1.30 15.64
CA ILE A 68 6.83 0.03 15.44
C ILE A 68 8.25 0.12 16.04
N PRO A 69 8.65 -0.82 16.92
CA PRO A 69 10.02 -0.90 17.40
C PRO A 69 11.02 -0.99 16.24
N GLY A 70 12.11 -0.20 16.29
CA GLY A 70 13.11 -0.15 15.21
C GLY A 70 12.70 0.68 13.98
N HIS A 71 11.69 1.54 14.07
CA HIS A 71 11.24 2.34 12.92
C HIS A 71 12.29 3.28 12.34
N GLU A 72 13.21 3.81 13.15
CA GLU A 72 14.30 4.67 12.68
C GLU A 72 15.25 3.91 11.75
N GLU A 73 15.57 2.66 12.08
CA GLU A 73 16.37 1.78 11.21
C GLU A 73 15.61 1.44 9.93
N MET A 74 14.29 1.20 10.00
CA MET A 74 13.47 0.98 8.81
C MET A 74 13.45 2.20 7.89
N LEU A 75 13.36 3.41 8.44
CA LEU A 75 13.42 4.67 7.68
C LEU A 75 14.79 4.85 7.01
N SER A 76 15.88 4.65 7.77
CA SER A 76 17.25 4.76 7.27
C SER A 76 17.52 3.72 6.16
N PHE A 77 17.14 2.46 6.37
CA PHE A 77 17.26 1.40 5.39
C PHE A 77 16.46 1.71 4.12
N ALA A 78 15.22 2.20 4.26
CA ALA A 78 14.40 2.59 3.13
C ALA A 78 15.04 3.75 2.34
N GLN A 79 15.56 4.77 3.04
CA GLN A 79 16.24 5.90 2.41
C GLN A 79 17.47 5.45 1.61
N ALA A 80 18.30 4.58 2.18
CA ALA A 80 19.50 4.05 1.52
C ALA A 80 19.17 3.13 0.33
N ARG A 81 18.08 2.37 0.42
CA ARG A 81 17.66 1.43 -0.64
C ARG A 81 16.88 2.10 -1.76
N ASN A 82 16.16 3.18 -1.47
CA ASN A 82 15.37 3.88 -2.45
C ASN A 82 16.30 4.58 -3.46
N PRO A 83 16.12 4.36 -4.78
CA PRO A 83 16.99 4.95 -5.80
C PRO A 83 17.11 6.48 -5.75
N GLY A 84 16.09 7.16 -5.22
CA GLY A 84 16.08 8.62 -5.05
C GLY A 84 16.71 9.14 -3.75
N GLY A 85 17.31 8.28 -2.92
CA GLY A 85 17.97 8.70 -1.67
C GLY A 85 17.04 9.34 -0.63
N ARG A 86 15.73 9.12 -0.75
CA ARG A 86 14.69 9.67 0.14
C ARG A 86 13.63 8.63 0.45
N ILE A 87 12.92 8.82 1.55
CA ILE A 87 11.74 8.02 1.91
C ILE A 87 10.49 8.51 1.17
N THR A 88 9.47 7.65 1.12
CA THR A 88 8.12 8.03 0.69
C THR A 88 7.46 8.91 1.75
N THR A 89 6.73 9.93 1.33
CA THR A 89 5.90 10.79 2.20
C THR A 89 4.41 10.53 1.97
N PRO A 90 3.53 10.85 2.93
CA PRO A 90 2.08 10.79 2.71
C PRO A 90 1.62 11.59 1.48
N ASP A 91 2.26 12.72 1.18
CA ASP A 91 1.96 13.54 0.00
C ASP A 91 2.31 12.83 -1.32
N ASP A 92 3.37 12.01 -1.37
CA ASP A 92 3.67 11.19 -2.55
C ASP A 92 2.55 10.19 -2.83
N VAL A 93 2.04 9.55 -1.78
CA VAL A 93 0.92 8.60 -1.87
C VAL A 93 -0.37 9.32 -2.27
N ALA A 94 -0.66 10.47 -1.66
CA ALA A 94 -1.83 11.27 -1.97
C ALA A 94 -1.85 11.74 -3.43
N ARG A 95 -0.71 12.22 -3.96
CA ARG A 95 -0.57 12.58 -5.38
C ARG A 95 -0.84 11.39 -6.31
N THR A 96 -0.40 10.20 -5.92
CA THR A 96 -0.63 8.97 -6.68
C THR A 96 -2.12 8.59 -6.67
N ILE A 97 -2.79 8.68 -5.53
CA ILE A 97 -4.23 8.46 -5.40
C ILE A 97 -5.03 9.47 -6.23
N ALA A 98 -4.64 10.75 -6.18
CA ALA A 98 -5.32 11.81 -6.93
C ALA A 98 -5.19 11.65 -8.46
N LEU A 99 -4.10 11.05 -8.93
CA LEU A 99 -3.86 10.77 -10.34
C LEU A 99 -4.69 9.56 -10.84
N LEU A 100 -4.82 8.52 -10.01
CA LEU A 100 -5.47 7.25 -10.36
C LEU A 100 -6.98 7.34 -10.43
#